data_AF-A0A6N9NR31-F1
#
_entry.id   AF-A0A6N9NR31-F1
#
_cell.length_a   1.000
_cell.length_b   1.000
_cell.length_c   1.000
_cell.angle_alpha   90.00
_cell.angle_beta   90.00
_cell.angle_gamma   90.00
#
_symmetry.space_group_name_H-M   'P 1'
#
loop_
_entity.id
_entity.type
_entity.pdbx_description
1 polymer ?
#
loop_
_entity_poly.entity_id
_entity_poly.type
_entity_poly.pdbx_seq_one_letter_code
_entity_poly.pdbx_strand_id
1 'polypeptide(L)'
;MGKVKSEKDESGNVVMTQVAGYRNMDDEESNIYKPGDEVSYEEVPGMFKDKKGSWGNYYSAKGYKAIYLEAVREVVTDDFEVNKVVYEAAHSEARPELREGLPQTSAGITKKLEYQNDGRTCVITYTIPENYEGNTVDVDATKDVMEAYNTIEDTRFGYNGTQPGDTLGPVYIKIANSSGKKFSYAEGSFILQSPGHDGEAPYIGDIRTFDGVIPPEASVPSRVGNGALRYLYNMETDPRSEDLQDDVLGGKLKEKGYEGGVADLHQYYLDYYNNFFGEKYKTTWSNLYEVPYGLLVQRDEGIFGGQSSESGLKETNPEVAGVGYSYMYTRLMSVAPGNEEGLKDGDGVYAVGNYMKGDVSYDGNAKAAWGSLEPGAAGSLAGMSLFINGETNDFYQNTAWGIEVGFRLKEVPKPPEEPKDPDDPETPPTTPPGGGGNGGGGGGGGGRTPRTTTTIDTPEVPLADLPAEPVTELIEEEDVPLAALPKTGDSRHSGMLLMMFGMAGIGMILSAAGLRRRKEDKE
;
A
#
# COMPACT_ATOMS: atom_id res chain seq x y z
N MET A 1 7.53 11.50 -22.50
CA MET A 1 8.35 12.52 -23.20
C MET A 1 8.16 13.90 -22.56
N GLY A 2 9.04 14.83 -22.94
CA GLY A 2 9.09 16.20 -22.42
C GLY A 2 9.75 16.28 -21.05
N LYS A 3 10.92 15.64 -20.86
CA LYS A 3 11.76 15.92 -19.69
C LYS A 3 12.12 17.39 -19.78
N VAL A 4 11.64 18.20 -18.86
CA VAL A 4 12.14 19.57 -18.69
C VAL A 4 13.54 19.46 -18.08
N LYS A 5 14.45 20.39 -18.34
CA LYS A 5 15.77 20.43 -17.72
C LYS A 5 16.28 21.87 -17.71
N SER A 6 17.08 22.22 -16.71
CA SER A 6 17.85 23.46 -16.67
C SER A 6 19.11 23.36 -17.55
N GLU A 7 19.32 24.32 -18.46
CA GLU A 7 20.50 24.42 -19.34
C GLU A 7 20.94 25.89 -19.46
N LYS A 8 22.23 26.15 -19.69
CA LYS A 8 22.70 27.51 -19.99
C LYS A 8 22.42 27.92 -21.43
N ASP A 9 21.86 29.11 -21.59
CA ASP A 9 21.76 29.79 -22.89
C ASP A 9 23.13 30.35 -23.34
N GLU A 10 23.17 30.94 -24.53
CA GLU A 10 24.39 31.55 -25.10
C GLU A 10 24.92 32.73 -24.25
N SER A 11 24.09 33.31 -23.40
CA SER A 11 24.44 34.40 -22.47
C SER A 11 24.94 33.87 -21.12
N GLY A 12 24.90 32.55 -20.90
CA GLY A 12 25.29 31.89 -19.66
C GLY A 12 24.20 31.87 -18.57
N ASN A 13 22.97 32.27 -18.90
CA ASN A 13 21.82 32.19 -18.00
C ASN A 13 21.18 30.80 -18.08
N VAL A 14 20.80 30.26 -16.94
CA VAL A 14 20.06 29.02 -16.84
C VAL A 14 18.61 29.28 -17.23
N VAL A 15 18.22 28.63 -18.32
CA VAL A 15 16.86 28.59 -18.84
C VAL A 15 16.28 27.20 -18.66
N MET A 16 14.96 27.10 -18.54
CA MET A 16 14.28 25.82 -18.54
C MET A 16 14.00 25.41 -19.98
N THR A 17 14.39 24.21 -20.37
CA THR A 17 14.16 23.68 -21.72
C THR A 17 13.33 22.42 -21.68
N GLN A 18 12.42 22.25 -22.63
CA GLN A 18 11.63 21.04 -22.81
C GLN A 18 12.01 20.32 -24.11
N VAL A 19 11.85 19.01 -24.14
CA VAL A 19 12.06 18.22 -25.37
C VAL A 19 10.95 18.53 -26.37
N ALA A 20 11.30 19.23 -27.44
CA ALA A 20 10.43 19.55 -28.59
C ALA A 20 10.36 18.39 -29.60
N GLY A 21 11.39 17.53 -29.62
CA GLY A 21 11.45 16.35 -30.46
C GLY A 21 12.77 15.62 -30.33
N TYR A 22 12.99 14.67 -31.23
CA TYR A 22 14.18 13.85 -31.29
C TYR A 22 14.72 13.86 -32.71
N ARG A 23 16.01 14.09 -32.89
CA ARG A 23 16.65 13.97 -34.21
C ARG A 23 17.78 12.97 -34.15
N ASN A 24 18.26 12.56 -35.31
CA ASN A 24 19.40 11.67 -35.37
C ASN A 24 20.66 12.36 -34.83
N MET A 25 21.31 11.75 -33.85
CA MET A 25 22.49 12.32 -33.20
C MET A 25 23.72 12.40 -34.14
N ASP A 26 23.73 11.62 -35.22
CA ASP A 26 24.79 11.63 -36.24
C ASP A 26 24.48 12.57 -37.42
N ASP A 27 23.36 13.31 -37.38
CA ASP A 27 22.88 14.17 -38.47
C ASP A 27 22.04 15.34 -37.95
N GLU A 28 22.69 16.48 -37.72
CA GLU A 28 22.04 17.69 -37.22
C GLU A 28 20.96 18.25 -38.16
N GLU A 29 21.02 17.93 -39.46
CA GLU A 29 20.04 18.33 -40.48
C GLU A 29 18.88 17.32 -40.64
N SER A 30 18.89 16.23 -39.88
CA SER A 30 17.85 15.21 -39.94
C SER A 30 16.49 15.71 -39.41
N ASN A 31 15.43 15.03 -39.86
CA ASN A 31 14.07 15.29 -39.38
C ASN A 31 14.00 15.21 -37.86
N ILE A 32 13.27 16.15 -37.27
CA ILE A 32 12.92 16.15 -35.84
C ILE A 32 11.60 15.40 -35.70
N TYR A 33 11.66 14.24 -35.06
CA TYR A 33 10.52 13.39 -34.76
C TYR A 33 9.94 13.80 -33.41
N LYS A 34 8.66 14.14 -33.37
CA LYS A 34 7.96 14.44 -32.13
C LYS A 34 7.61 13.16 -31.38
N PRO A 35 7.50 13.26 -30.05
CA PRO A 35 6.86 12.24 -29.23
C PRO A 35 5.53 11.73 -29.82
N GLY A 36 5.46 10.45 -30.19
CA GLY A 36 4.25 9.82 -30.73
C GLY A 36 4.17 9.81 -32.26
N ASP A 37 5.16 10.40 -32.95
CA ASP A 37 5.28 10.25 -34.39
C ASP A 37 5.53 8.78 -34.77
N GLU A 38 4.80 8.30 -35.78
CA GLU A 38 5.06 7.00 -36.39
C GLU A 38 6.16 7.15 -37.44
N VAL A 39 7.22 6.34 -37.31
CA VAL A 39 8.29 6.26 -38.31
C VAL A 39 8.08 5.01 -39.13
N SER A 40 8.03 5.13 -40.46
CA SER A 40 7.81 3.99 -41.34
C SER A 40 9.00 3.02 -41.25
N TYR A 41 8.74 1.71 -41.34
CA TYR A 41 9.81 0.71 -41.28
C TYR A 41 10.84 0.91 -42.41
N GLU A 42 10.41 1.42 -43.56
CA GLU A 42 11.25 1.73 -44.72
C GLU A 42 12.19 2.93 -44.47
N GLU A 43 11.83 3.86 -43.59
CA GLU A 43 12.63 5.04 -43.24
C GLU A 43 13.73 4.73 -42.23
N VAL A 44 13.50 3.76 -41.34
CA VAL A 44 14.41 3.38 -40.24
C VAL A 44 15.84 3.06 -40.73
N PRO A 45 16.07 2.28 -41.81
CA PRO A 45 17.42 2.04 -42.30
C PRO A 45 18.17 3.32 -42.74
N GLY A 46 17.45 4.33 -43.22
CA GLY A 46 18.01 5.61 -43.65
C GLY A 46 18.46 6.52 -42.51
N MET A 47 17.94 6.27 -41.30
CA MET A 47 18.38 6.94 -40.09
C MET A 47 19.74 6.43 -39.61
N PHE A 48 20.11 5.18 -39.90
CA PHE A 48 21.42 4.67 -39.50
C PHE A 48 22.56 5.28 -40.31
N LYS A 49 23.52 5.94 -39.64
CA LYS A 49 24.73 6.46 -40.27
C LYS A 49 25.89 5.48 -40.08
N ASP A 50 26.23 4.74 -41.12
CA ASP A 50 27.38 3.81 -41.11
C ASP A 50 28.69 4.51 -41.48
N LYS A 51 29.11 5.46 -40.66
CA LYS A 51 30.37 6.19 -40.86
C LYS A 51 31.32 5.97 -39.68
N LYS A 52 32.61 5.79 -39.97
CA LYS A 52 33.63 5.67 -38.93
C LYS A 52 33.61 6.90 -38.02
N GLY A 53 33.39 6.69 -36.73
CA GLY A 53 33.29 7.76 -35.73
C GLY A 53 31.86 8.24 -35.42
N SER A 54 30.83 7.71 -36.10
CA SER A 54 29.43 7.93 -35.72
C SER A 54 29.04 7.15 -34.46
N TRP A 55 28.05 7.65 -33.72
CA TRP A 55 27.41 6.96 -32.60
C TRP A 55 26.78 5.64 -33.04
N GLY A 56 26.12 5.65 -34.20
CA GLY A 56 25.62 4.44 -34.85
C GLY A 56 26.69 3.36 -35.02
N ASN A 57 27.90 3.71 -35.49
CA ASN A 57 29.00 2.76 -35.65
C ASN A 57 29.66 2.38 -34.31
N TYR A 58 29.78 3.31 -33.36
CA TYR A 58 30.44 3.08 -32.06
C TYR A 58 29.72 2.02 -31.21
N TYR A 59 28.39 2.08 -31.15
CA TYR A 59 27.59 1.19 -30.30
C TYR A 59 27.04 -0.04 -31.03
N SER A 60 27.18 -0.11 -32.36
CA SER A 60 26.78 -1.30 -33.12
C SER A 60 27.84 -2.40 -32.98
N ALA A 61 27.74 -3.20 -31.91
CA ALA A 61 28.58 -4.39 -31.72
C ALA A 61 27.82 -5.66 -32.10
N LYS A 62 28.43 -6.54 -32.91
CA LYS A 62 27.95 -7.93 -33.15
C LYS A 62 26.55 -8.08 -33.76
N GLY A 63 26.27 -7.37 -34.85
CA GLY A 63 25.20 -7.76 -35.79
C GLY A 63 23.85 -7.08 -35.62
N TYR A 64 23.74 -6.06 -34.76
CA TYR A 64 22.63 -5.11 -34.77
C TYR A 64 23.12 -3.72 -35.18
N LYS A 65 22.23 -2.94 -35.82
CA LYS A 65 22.43 -1.52 -36.13
C LYS A 65 21.62 -0.71 -35.12
N ALA A 66 22.27 0.17 -34.37
CA ALA A 66 21.61 1.06 -33.41
C ALA A 66 21.46 2.47 -33.99
N ILE A 67 20.28 3.07 -33.81
CA ILE A 67 20.00 4.48 -34.15
C ILE A 67 19.98 5.25 -32.84
N TYR A 68 20.83 6.28 -32.73
CA TYR A 68 20.87 7.17 -31.58
C TYR A 68 20.15 8.44 -31.92
N LEU A 69 19.17 8.78 -31.08
CA LEU A 69 18.45 10.03 -31.17
C LEU A 69 18.93 10.96 -30.06
N GLU A 70 19.17 12.21 -30.41
CA GLU A 70 19.35 13.28 -29.45
C GLU A 70 18.04 14.05 -29.28
N ALA A 71 17.80 14.52 -28.05
CA ALA A 71 16.65 15.36 -27.76
C ALA A 71 16.92 16.77 -28.30
N VAL A 72 16.05 17.24 -29.19
CA VAL A 72 15.99 18.65 -29.58
C VAL A 72 15.11 19.37 -28.56
N ARG A 73 15.63 20.48 -28.02
CA ARG A 73 15.03 21.18 -26.89
C ARG A 73 14.66 22.60 -27.29
N GLU A 74 13.58 23.09 -26.73
CA GLU A 74 13.13 24.48 -26.85
C GLU A 74 13.03 25.10 -25.46
N VAL A 75 13.22 26.42 -25.38
CA VAL A 75 13.09 27.16 -24.12
C VAL A 75 11.62 27.21 -23.71
N VAL A 76 11.34 26.84 -22.46
CA VAL A 76 10.08 27.10 -21.79
C VAL A 76 10.18 28.55 -21.29
N THR A 77 9.38 29.43 -21.89
CA THR A 77 9.37 30.92 -21.77
C THR A 77 10.12 31.55 -20.59
N ASP A 78 10.83 32.65 -20.84
CA ASP A 78 11.69 33.37 -19.88
C ASP A 78 10.97 34.24 -18.83
N ASP A 79 9.64 34.41 -18.92
CA ASP A 79 8.89 35.32 -18.04
C ASP A 79 8.47 34.62 -16.74
N PHE A 80 9.44 34.25 -15.89
CA PHE A 80 9.12 33.64 -14.59
C PHE A 80 8.33 34.62 -13.71
N GLU A 81 7.07 34.27 -13.44
CA GLU A 81 6.20 35.03 -12.56
C GLU A 81 6.33 34.54 -11.13
N VAL A 82 6.69 35.45 -10.22
CA VAL A 82 6.74 35.22 -8.77
C VAL A 82 5.34 35.43 -8.19
N ASN A 83 4.93 34.57 -7.27
CA ASN A 83 3.59 34.55 -6.66
C ASN A 83 2.48 34.48 -7.72
N LYS A 84 2.64 33.59 -8.70
CA LYS A 84 1.70 33.43 -9.83
C LYS A 84 0.31 33.05 -9.34
N VAL A 85 0.26 32.18 -8.33
CA VAL A 85 -0.94 31.81 -7.58
C VAL A 85 -0.61 31.83 -6.10
N VAL A 86 -1.51 32.37 -5.28
CA VAL A 86 -1.37 32.36 -3.82
C VAL A 86 -1.47 30.92 -3.33
N TYR A 87 -0.51 30.48 -2.51
CA TYR A 87 -0.54 29.16 -1.92
C TYR A 87 -1.78 28.94 -1.04
N GLU A 88 -2.61 27.98 -1.41
CA GLU A 88 -3.83 27.63 -0.68
C GLU A 88 -3.52 26.54 0.34
N ALA A 89 -3.16 26.98 1.54
CA ALA A 89 -2.78 26.10 2.65
C ALA A 89 -3.94 25.21 3.14
N ALA A 90 -5.19 25.50 2.76
CA ALA A 90 -6.35 24.65 3.05
C ALA A 90 -6.23 23.25 2.39
N HIS A 91 -5.58 23.15 1.23
CA HIS A 91 -5.36 21.88 0.54
C HIS A 91 -4.34 20.96 1.24
N SER A 92 -3.50 21.53 2.12
CA SER A 92 -2.58 20.78 2.99
C SER A 92 -3.09 20.67 4.42
N GLU A 93 -4.39 20.92 4.67
CA GLU A 93 -4.95 20.73 6.01
C GLU A 93 -4.80 19.26 6.45
N ALA A 94 -4.19 19.11 7.63
CA ALA A 94 -4.02 17.82 8.28
C ALA A 94 -5.37 17.15 8.52
N ARG A 95 -5.42 15.83 8.35
CA ARG A 95 -6.61 15.01 8.59
C ARG A 95 -6.41 14.07 9.79
N PRO A 96 -6.33 14.60 11.03
CA PRO A 96 -6.12 13.79 12.22
C PRO A 96 -7.26 12.79 12.48
N GLU A 97 -8.43 13.00 11.87
CA GLU A 97 -9.54 12.05 11.92
C GLU A 97 -9.25 10.71 11.21
N LEU A 98 -8.21 10.64 10.37
CA LEU A 98 -7.77 9.38 9.76
C LEU A 98 -7.06 8.45 10.73
N ARG A 99 -6.64 8.95 11.90
CA ARG A 99 -5.91 8.15 12.89
C ARG A 99 -6.87 7.47 13.84
N GLU A 100 -6.60 6.21 14.11
CA GLU A 100 -7.30 5.43 15.13
C GLU A 100 -6.43 5.26 16.37
N GLY A 101 -7.06 5.27 17.54
CA GLY A 101 -6.36 5.03 18.80
C GLY A 101 -5.96 3.56 18.93
N LEU A 102 -4.65 3.30 19.03
CA LEU A 102 -4.15 1.94 19.26
C LEU A 102 -4.66 1.39 20.61
N PRO A 103 -5.17 0.14 20.63
CA PRO A 103 -5.65 -0.45 21.86
C PRO A 103 -4.46 -0.93 22.72
N GLN A 104 -4.48 -0.71 24.03
CA GLN A 104 -3.44 -1.28 24.89
C GLN A 104 -3.55 -2.82 24.93
N THR A 105 -2.42 -3.51 24.73
CA THR A 105 -2.39 -4.97 24.81
C THR A 105 -2.94 -5.47 26.14
N SER A 106 -3.93 -6.34 26.07
CA SER A 106 -4.61 -6.91 27.22
C SER A 106 -3.64 -7.60 28.18
N ALA A 107 -3.87 -7.41 29.48
CA ALA A 107 -3.03 -8.01 30.51
C ALA A 107 -3.01 -9.54 30.41
N GLY A 108 -1.82 -10.13 30.58
CA GLY A 108 -1.62 -11.59 30.56
C GLY A 108 -1.47 -12.20 29.16
N ILE A 109 -1.72 -11.45 28.08
CA ILE A 109 -1.36 -11.90 26.73
C ILE A 109 0.15 -12.00 26.63
N THR A 110 0.64 -13.16 26.19
CA THR A 110 2.08 -13.40 25.97
C THR A 110 2.38 -13.46 24.48
N LYS A 111 3.63 -13.24 24.10
CA LYS A 111 4.06 -13.21 22.70
C LYS A 111 5.31 -14.05 22.47
N LYS A 112 5.45 -14.56 21.24
CA LYS A 112 6.63 -15.25 20.74
C LYS A 112 6.87 -14.87 19.28
N LEU A 113 8.10 -14.50 18.94
CA LEU A 113 8.53 -14.25 17.55
C LEU A 113 9.33 -15.46 17.07
N GLU A 114 8.98 -15.98 15.89
CA GLU A 114 9.65 -17.11 15.26
C GLU A 114 10.07 -16.75 13.83
N TYR A 115 11.37 -16.57 13.61
CA TYR A 115 11.93 -16.27 12.31
C TYR A 115 12.10 -17.53 11.46
N GLN A 116 11.78 -17.44 10.17
CA GLN A 116 11.82 -18.54 9.21
C GLN A 116 12.52 -18.09 7.92
N ASN A 117 12.77 -19.03 7.01
CA ASN A 117 13.37 -18.78 5.69
C ASN A 117 14.67 -17.96 5.77
N ASP A 118 15.58 -18.39 6.64
CA ASP A 118 16.85 -17.71 6.94
C ASP A 118 16.66 -16.28 7.48
N GLY A 119 15.58 -16.03 8.21
CA GLY A 119 15.27 -14.73 8.80
C GLY A 119 14.60 -13.75 7.84
N ARG A 120 14.07 -14.21 6.70
CA ARG A 120 13.32 -13.36 5.74
C ARG A 120 11.85 -13.17 6.12
N THR A 121 11.32 -14.07 6.94
CA THR A 121 9.92 -14.05 7.40
C THR A 121 9.85 -14.24 8.91
N CYS A 122 8.77 -13.77 9.52
CA CYS A 122 8.55 -13.87 10.97
C CYS A 122 7.10 -14.22 11.28
N VAL A 123 6.89 -15.16 12.21
CA VAL A 123 5.58 -15.44 12.81
C VAL A 123 5.55 -14.90 14.23
N ILE A 124 4.68 -13.92 14.48
CA ILE A 124 4.41 -13.37 15.79
C ILE A 124 3.18 -14.08 16.36
N THR A 125 3.36 -14.90 17.39
CA THR A 125 2.27 -15.61 18.06
C THR A 125 1.89 -14.93 19.36
N TYR A 126 0.68 -14.39 19.45
CA TYR A 126 0.06 -13.94 20.70
C TYR A 126 -0.76 -15.08 21.32
N THR A 127 -0.56 -15.34 22.60
CA THR A 127 -1.25 -16.41 23.34
C THR A 127 -2.19 -15.82 24.37
N ILE A 128 -3.48 -16.16 24.25
CA ILE A 128 -4.50 -15.90 25.26
C ILE A 128 -4.37 -17.00 26.32
N PRO A 129 -4.04 -16.69 27.59
CA PRO A 129 -3.72 -17.70 28.59
C PRO A 129 -4.96 -18.48 29.06
N GLU A 130 -4.73 -19.64 29.69
CA GLU A 130 -5.81 -20.52 30.18
C GLU A 130 -6.75 -19.82 31.17
N ASN A 131 -6.19 -18.99 32.06
CA ASN A 131 -6.89 -18.24 33.09
C ASN A 131 -7.33 -16.83 32.64
N TYR A 132 -7.56 -16.65 31.34
CA TYR A 132 -7.96 -15.35 30.80
C TYR A 132 -9.41 -15.00 31.14
N GLU A 133 -9.60 -13.99 31.97
CA GLU A 133 -10.92 -13.55 32.46
C GLU A 133 -11.56 -12.43 31.61
N GLY A 134 -10.78 -11.78 30.74
CA GLY A 134 -11.25 -10.68 29.89
C GLY A 134 -12.32 -11.11 28.88
N ASN A 135 -13.21 -10.19 28.52
CA ASN A 135 -14.24 -10.37 27.48
C ASN A 135 -13.85 -9.74 26.14
N THR A 136 -12.74 -9.01 26.09
CA THR A 136 -12.09 -8.53 24.87
C THR A 136 -10.62 -8.88 24.95
N VAL A 137 -10.01 -9.18 23.80
CA VAL A 137 -8.56 -9.30 23.68
C VAL A 137 -8.09 -8.19 22.76
N ASP A 138 -7.46 -7.20 23.37
CA ASP A 138 -6.82 -6.08 22.70
C ASP A 138 -5.34 -6.39 22.48
N VAL A 139 -4.82 -6.07 21.29
CA VAL A 139 -3.40 -6.22 20.95
C VAL A 139 -2.91 -4.98 20.22
N ASP A 140 -1.95 -4.29 20.82
CA ASP A 140 -1.02 -3.41 20.12
C ASP A 140 0.20 -4.25 19.69
N ALA A 141 0.29 -4.47 18.39
CA ALA A 141 1.34 -5.26 17.75
C ALA A 141 2.47 -4.41 17.19
N THR A 142 2.38 -3.08 17.29
CA THR A 142 3.30 -2.11 16.67
C THR A 142 4.76 -2.45 16.94
N LYS A 143 5.12 -2.56 18.23
CA LYS A 143 6.50 -2.85 18.62
C LYS A 143 7.00 -4.19 18.07
N ASP A 144 6.13 -5.20 18.04
CA ASP A 144 6.51 -6.56 17.66
C ASP A 144 6.66 -6.70 16.15
N VAL A 145 5.77 -6.04 15.40
CA VAL A 145 5.86 -5.96 13.93
C VAL A 145 7.10 -5.18 13.51
N MET A 146 7.39 -4.06 14.17
CA MET A 146 8.61 -3.28 13.91
C MET A 146 9.88 -4.05 14.31
N GLU A 147 9.88 -4.78 15.43
CA GLU A 147 11.00 -5.67 15.81
C GLU A 147 11.24 -6.76 14.75
N ALA A 148 10.16 -7.33 14.21
CA ALA A 148 10.24 -8.31 13.14
C ALA A 148 10.85 -7.71 11.86
N TYR A 149 10.37 -6.54 11.41
CA TYR A 149 10.92 -5.89 10.22
C TYR A 149 12.37 -5.47 10.40
N ASN A 150 12.74 -4.87 11.53
CA ASN A 150 14.12 -4.48 11.81
C ASN A 150 15.06 -5.70 11.78
N THR A 151 14.65 -6.82 12.39
CA THR A 151 15.46 -8.05 12.37
C THR A 151 15.60 -8.63 10.96
N ILE A 152 14.53 -8.58 10.16
CA ILE A 152 14.57 -9.03 8.74
C ILE A 152 15.49 -8.12 7.92
N GLU A 153 15.40 -6.80 8.11
CA GLU A 153 16.26 -5.81 7.45
C GLU A 153 17.73 -6.05 7.80
N ASP A 154 18.06 -6.14 9.09
CA ASP A 154 19.42 -6.40 9.57
C ASP A 154 19.98 -7.72 9.00
N THR A 155 19.14 -8.75 8.92
CA THR A 155 19.54 -10.06 8.37
C THR A 155 19.81 -9.99 6.87
N ARG A 156 19.01 -9.23 6.13
CA ARG A 156 19.10 -9.17 4.65
C ARG A 156 20.13 -8.18 4.14
N PHE A 157 20.22 -7.03 4.80
CA PHE A 157 20.93 -5.86 4.30
C PHE A 157 22.00 -5.36 5.27
N GLY A 158 21.91 -5.72 6.56
CA GLY A 158 22.81 -5.25 7.60
C GLY A 158 22.87 -3.73 7.63
N TYR A 159 24.10 -3.18 7.75
CA TYR A 159 24.32 -1.74 7.83
C TYR A 159 23.80 -0.94 6.62
N ASN A 160 23.59 -1.56 5.46
CA ASN A 160 23.11 -0.85 4.28
C ASN A 160 21.62 -0.47 4.38
N GLY A 161 20.86 -1.12 5.29
CA GLY A 161 19.42 -0.94 5.39
C GLY A 161 18.66 -1.28 4.11
N THR A 162 17.36 -1.06 4.13
CA THR A 162 16.45 -1.16 2.99
C THR A 162 16.80 -0.16 1.89
N GLN A 163 16.79 -0.62 0.64
CA GLN A 163 17.02 0.20 -0.55
C GLN A 163 15.73 0.38 -1.36
N PRO A 164 15.67 1.38 -2.25
CA PRO A 164 14.54 1.55 -3.15
C PRO A 164 14.21 0.27 -3.93
N GLY A 165 12.96 -0.17 -3.85
CA GLY A 165 12.46 -1.37 -4.52
C GLY A 165 12.59 -2.67 -3.72
N ASP A 166 13.10 -2.60 -2.49
CA ASP A 166 13.19 -3.73 -1.55
C ASP A 166 11.86 -4.03 -0.87
N THR A 167 11.78 -5.25 -0.35
CA THR A 167 10.66 -5.74 0.44
C THR A 167 11.15 -6.31 1.77
N LEU A 168 10.35 -6.26 2.82
CA LEU A 168 10.57 -6.97 4.09
C LEU A 168 9.38 -7.87 4.41
N GLY A 169 9.63 -9.01 5.05
CA GLY A 169 8.59 -9.99 5.37
C GLY A 169 8.28 -10.96 4.22
N PRO A 170 7.14 -11.69 4.30
CA PRO A 170 5.99 -11.37 5.15
C PRO A 170 6.21 -11.55 6.66
N VAL A 171 5.55 -10.68 7.44
CA VAL A 171 5.36 -10.84 8.89
C VAL A 171 3.94 -11.34 9.14
N TYR A 172 3.80 -12.47 9.83
CA TYR A 172 2.52 -13.10 10.14
C TYR A 172 2.12 -12.83 11.59
N ILE A 173 0.84 -12.52 11.82
CA ILE A 173 0.27 -12.48 13.17
C ILE A 173 -0.57 -13.73 13.39
N LYS A 174 -0.27 -14.48 14.45
CA LYS A 174 -0.99 -15.67 14.88
C LYS A 174 -1.57 -15.46 16.27
N ILE A 175 -2.81 -15.87 16.48
CA ILE A 175 -3.45 -15.93 17.79
C ILE A 175 -3.60 -17.39 18.20
N ALA A 176 -3.13 -17.73 19.39
CA ALA A 176 -3.36 -19.01 20.05
C ALA A 176 -4.28 -18.81 21.25
N ASN A 177 -5.46 -19.40 21.22
CA ASN A 177 -6.43 -19.30 22.30
C ASN A 177 -6.29 -20.49 23.26
N SER A 178 -5.56 -20.35 24.35
CA SER A 178 -5.48 -21.38 25.39
C SER A 178 -6.57 -21.23 26.45
N SER A 179 -7.38 -20.17 26.41
CA SER A 179 -8.46 -19.94 27.37
C SER A 179 -9.62 -20.93 27.20
N GLY A 180 -10.48 -21.01 28.23
CA GLY A 180 -11.76 -21.72 28.16
C GLY A 180 -12.88 -20.97 27.43
N LYS A 181 -12.58 -19.81 26.83
CA LYS A 181 -13.54 -18.91 26.17
C LYS A 181 -13.42 -18.98 24.65
N LYS A 182 -14.51 -18.70 23.95
CA LYS A 182 -14.52 -18.51 22.51
C LYS A 182 -14.35 -17.04 22.18
N PHE A 183 -13.47 -16.71 21.24
CA PHE A 183 -13.28 -15.34 20.77
C PHE A 183 -13.59 -15.22 19.27
N SER A 184 -13.97 -14.03 18.83
CA SER A 184 -14.16 -13.68 17.43
C SER A 184 -13.54 -12.31 17.15
N TYR A 185 -13.01 -12.12 15.95
CA TYR A 185 -12.52 -10.84 15.48
C TYR A 185 -13.59 -9.74 15.62
N ALA A 186 -13.23 -8.60 16.19
CA ALA A 186 -14.09 -7.43 16.18
C ALA A 186 -13.96 -6.73 14.83
N GLU A 187 -15.01 -6.82 14.01
CA GLU A 187 -15.08 -6.14 12.71
C GLU A 187 -14.78 -4.63 12.84
N GLY A 188 -13.98 -4.10 11.92
CA GLY A 188 -13.52 -2.72 11.91
C GLY A 188 -12.51 -2.37 13.01
N SER A 189 -11.80 -3.35 13.59
CA SER A 189 -10.83 -3.06 14.67
C SER A 189 -9.36 -3.15 14.26
N PHE A 190 -9.06 -3.61 13.04
CA PHE A 190 -7.69 -3.76 12.58
C PHE A 190 -7.14 -2.40 12.17
N ILE A 191 -6.12 -1.96 12.88
CA ILE A 191 -5.43 -0.69 12.65
C ILE A 191 -4.14 -1.01 11.91
N LEU A 192 -3.91 -0.31 10.79
CA LEU A 192 -2.63 -0.24 10.09
C LEU A 192 -2.44 1.21 9.64
N GLN A 193 -1.54 1.94 10.27
CA GLN A 193 -1.39 3.39 10.05
C GLN A 193 0.08 3.86 10.15
N SER A 194 0.34 5.11 9.75
CA SER A 194 1.63 5.78 9.95
C SER A 194 1.95 5.95 11.44
N PRO A 195 3.23 6.11 11.82
CA PRO A 195 3.63 6.32 13.21
C PRO A 195 3.01 7.57 13.82
N GLY A 196 2.53 7.48 15.05
CA GLY A 196 1.96 8.60 15.81
C GLY A 196 3.00 9.51 16.46
N HIS A 197 4.22 9.02 16.67
CA HIS A 197 5.32 9.74 17.32
C HIS A 197 5.02 10.22 18.76
N ASP A 198 4.12 9.52 19.46
CA ASP A 198 3.76 9.84 20.84
C ASP A 198 4.98 9.85 21.76
N GLY A 199 5.22 10.98 22.43
CA GLY A 199 6.34 11.16 23.36
C GLY A 199 7.66 11.52 22.70
N GLU A 200 7.72 11.65 21.38
CA GLU A 200 8.87 12.18 20.65
C GLU A 200 8.79 13.71 20.53
N ALA A 201 9.94 14.38 20.49
CA ALA A 201 9.97 15.83 20.31
C ALA A 201 9.75 16.15 18.81
N PRO A 202 8.81 17.05 18.47
CA PRO A 202 8.60 17.47 17.09
C PRO A 202 9.84 18.19 16.56
N TYR A 203 10.16 18.01 15.27
CA TYR A 203 11.28 18.74 14.66
C TYR A 203 11.01 20.24 14.59
N ILE A 204 9.89 20.60 13.94
CA ILE A 204 9.33 21.94 13.86
C ILE A 204 7.82 21.83 14.08
N GLY A 205 7.20 22.86 14.65
CA GLY A 205 5.85 22.77 15.23
C GLY A 205 4.69 22.70 14.24
N ASP A 206 4.89 23.03 12.96
CA ASP A 206 3.79 23.25 12.00
C ASP A 206 3.84 22.33 10.77
N ILE A 207 4.55 21.19 10.82
CA ILE A 207 4.60 20.27 9.67
C ILE A 207 3.20 19.73 9.37
N ARG A 208 2.72 19.98 8.16
CA ARG A 208 1.37 19.58 7.72
C ARG A 208 1.38 18.24 7.03
N THR A 209 1.33 17.17 7.81
CA THR A 209 1.24 15.80 7.30
C THR A 209 -0.22 15.42 6.97
N PHE A 210 -0.41 14.45 6.08
CA PHE A 210 -1.73 14.02 5.63
C PHE A 210 -2.64 13.53 6.77
N ASP A 211 -2.08 12.99 7.84
CA ASP A 211 -2.76 12.42 9.01
C ASP A 211 -2.57 13.27 10.28
N GLY A 212 -1.95 14.43 10.17
CA GLY A 212 -1.82 15.40 11.27
C GLY A 212 -0.79 15.09 12.35
N VAL A 213 0.08 14.10 12.15
CA VAL A 213 1.23 13.87 13.03
C VAL A 213 2.31 14.93 12.78
N ILE A 214 3.03 15.32 13.84
CA ILE A 214 4.18 16.21 13.72
C ILE A 214 5.43 15.36 13.97
N PRO A 215 6.15 14.94 12.91
CA PRO A 215 7.24 13.99 13.06
C PRO A 215 8.48 14.59 13.75
N PRO A 216 9.28 13.75 14.43
CA PRO A 216 10.61 14.11 14.91
C PRO A 216 11.58 14.29 13.74
N GLU A 217 12.74 14.91 13.99
CA GLU A 217 13.73 15.25 12.96
C GLU A 217 14.15 14.04 12.12
N ALA A 218 14.33 12.88 12.75
CA ALA A 218 14.75 11.65 12.08
C ALA A 218 13.74 11.17 11.01
N SER A 219 12.45 11.48 11.18
CA SER A 219 11.36 11.06 10.28
C SER A 219 10.98 12.12 9.25
N VAL A 220 11.61 13.30 9.29
CA VAL A 220 11.47 14.31 8.24
C VAL A 220 12.46 13.96 7.11
N PRO A 221 12.04 14.00 5.83
CA PRO A 221 12.96 13.86 4.70
C PRO A 221 13.99 14.99 4.63
N SER A 222 15.11 14.75 3.95
CA SER A 222 16.17 15.75 3.80
C SER A 222 15.85 16.75 2.68
N ARG A 223 16.26 18.01 2.84
CA ARG A 223 16.31 18.95 1.72
C ARG A 223 17.42 18.52 0.75
N VAL A 224 17.07 18.39 -0.52
CA VAL A 224 18.00 18.00 -1.59
C VAL A 224 18.13 19.10 -2.63
N GLY A 225 19.25 19.10 -3.36
CA GLY A 225 19.33 19.86 -4.60
C GLY A 225 18.29 19.34 -5.59
N ASN A 226 17.76 20.22 -6.46
CA ASN A 226 16.75 19.84 -7.44
C ASN A 226 16.69 20.87 -8.59
N GLY A 227 15.93 20.56 -9.64
CA GLY A 227 15.75 21.41 -10.81
C GLY A 227 15.25 22.83 -10.50
N ALA A 228 14.35 22.97 -9.51
CA ALA A 228 13.89 24.28 -9.08
C ALA A 228 15.01 25.09 -8.41
N LEU A 229 15.80 24.49 -7.53
CA LEU A 229 16.93 25.19 -6.92
C LEU A 229 18.04 25.48 -7.93
N ARG A 230 18.30 24.60 -8.89
CA ARG A 230 19.23 24.88 -10.01
C ARG A 230 18.84 26.15 -10.77
N TYR A 231 17.54 26.30 -11.06
CA TYR A 231 17.00 27.51 -11.67
C TYR A 231 17.15 28.74 -10.75
N LEU A 232 16.83 28.63 -9.46
CA LEU A 232 16.95 29.73 -8.50
C LEU A 232 18.38 30.29 -8.42
N TYR A 233 19.36 29.39 -8.35
CA TYR A 233 20.77 29.75 -8.20
C TYR A 233 21.47 30.04 -9.53
N ASN A 234 20.78 29.88 -10.66
CA ASN A 234 21.37 30.03 -11.99
C ASN A 234 22.56 29.06 -12.22
N MET A 235 22.39 27.77 -11.87
CA MET A 235 23.40 26.72 -12.02
C MET A 235 22.90 25.47 -12.77
N GLU A 236 23.80 24.72 -13.40
CA GLU A 236 23.46 23.51 -14.18
C GLU A 236 23.50 22.22 -13.35
N THR A 237 24.36 22.19 -12.34
CA THR A 237 24.52 21.10 -11.37
C THR A 237 23.74 21.39 -10.11
N ASP A 238 23.39 20.36 -9.36
CA ASP A 238 22.68 20.54 -8.09
C ASP A 238 23.47 21.42 -7.10
N PRO A 239 22.77 22.28 -6.33
CA PRO A 239 23.39 23.06 -5.27
C PRO A 239 24.02 22.14 -4.22
N ARG A 240 25.12 22.60 -3.61
CA ARG A 240 25.84 21.81 -2.60
C ARG A 240 25.22 21.97 -1.23
N SER A 241 25.66 21.18 -0.25
CA SER A 241 25.16 21.22 1.12
C SER A 241 25.18 22.61 1.77
N GLU A 242 26.19 23.42 1.43
CA GLU A 242 26.38 24.78 1.93
C GLU A 242 25.36 25.74 1.32
N ASP A 243 24.96 25.50 0.08
CA ASP A 243 23.94 26.30 -0.60
C ASP A 243 22.55 26.03 -0.04
N LEU A 244 22.29 24.80 0.45
CA LEU A 244 21.00 24.36 0.96
C LEU A 244 20.69 24.83 2.40
N GLN A 245 21.64 25.48 3.08
CA GLN A 245 21.44 26.02 4.43
C GLN A 245 20.38 27.12 4.44
N ASP A 246 19.64 27.23 5.55
CA ASP A 246 18.46 28.10 5.62
C ASP A 246 18.77 29.58 5.37
N ASP A 247 19.93 30.06 5.84
CA ASP A 247 20.37 31.44 5.66
C ASP A 247 20.79 31.71 4.20
N VAL A 248 21.50 30.77 3.57
CA VAL A 248 21.97 30.89 2.18
C VAL A 248 20.80 30.79 1.21
N LEU A 249 19.98 29.75 1.32
CA LEU A 249 18.78 29.57 0.51
C LEU A 249 17.77 30.69 0.73
N GLY A 250 17.56 31.08 1.99
CA GLY A 250 16.69 32.21 2.33
C GLY A 250 17.15 33.52 1.70
N GLY A 251 18.46 33.77 1.63
CA GLY A 251 19.03 34.92 0.92
C GLY A 251 18.72 34.90 -0.57
N LYS A 252 18.87 33.74 -1.22
CA LYS A 252 18.60 33.57 -2.66
C LYS A 252 17.12 33.72 -3.01
N LEU A 253 16.24 33.18 -2.16
CA LEU A 253 14.80 33.36 -2.30
C LEU A 253 14.41 34.85 -2.19
N LYS A 254 14.99 35.59 -1.25
CA LYS A 254 14.77 37.04 -1.12
C LYS A 254 15.23 37.82 -2.34
N GLU A 255 16.39 37.49 -2.90
CA GLU A 255 16.88 38.10 -4.16
C GLU A 255 15.89 37.88 -5.33
N LYS A 256 15.19 36.74 -5.34
CA LYS A 256 14.19 36.38 -6.35
C LYS A 256 12.80 36.97 -6.07
N GLY A 257 12.57 37.59 -4.90
CA GLY A 257 11.32 38.27 -4.55
C GLY A 257 10.47 37.58 -3.47
N TYR A 258 10.98 36.55 -2.80
CA TYR A 258 10.31 35.85 -1.70
C TYR A 258 10.81 36.38 -0.35
N GLU A 259 10.13 37.40 0.21
CA GLU A 259 10.62 38.16 1.36
C GLU A 259 10.81 37.32 2.64
N GLY A 260 10.03 36.26 2.82
CA GLY A 260 10.12 35.31 3.94
C GLY A 260 11.34 34.38 3.85
N GLY A 261 12.06 34.36 2.73
CA GLY A 261 13.18 33.44 2.51
C GLY A 261 12.69 31.99 2.51
N VAL A 262 13.30 31.11 3.31
CA VAL A 262 12.94 29.68 3.37
C VAL A 262 11.49 29.46 3.81
N ALA A 263 10.88 30.38 4.56
CA ALA A 263 9.45 30.27 4.90
C ALA A 263 8.55 30.23 3.65
N ASP A 264 8.97 30.87 2.57
CA ASP A 264 8.25 30.95 1.29
C ASP A 264 8.71 29.89 0.27
N LEU A 265 9.55 28.92 0.67
CA LEU A 265 10.10 27.91 -0.25
C LEU A 265 9.00 27.09 -0.96
N HIS A 266 7.91 26.76 -0.27
CA HIS A 266 6.77 26.07 -0.89
C HIS A 266 6.10 26.91 -1.98
N GLN A 267 6.01 28.24 -1.79
CA GLN A 267 5.46 29.16 -2.78
C GLN A 267 6.39 29.24 -3.99
N TYR A 268 7.70 29.31 -3.78
CA TYR A 268 8.68 29.23 -4.87
C TYR A 268 8.55 27.94 -5.69
N TYR A 269 8.43 26.79 -5.02
CA TYR A 269 8.25 25.52 -5.73
C TYR A 269 6.91 25.44 -6.47
N LEU A 270 5.83 25.96 -5.90
CA LEU A 270 4.53 26.04 -6.59
C LEU A 270 4.64 26.89 -7.85
N ASP A 271 5.27 28.07 -7.75
CA ASP A 271 5.50 28.96 -8.88
C ASP A 271 6.38 28.30 -9.94
N TYR A 272 7.44 27.59 -9.54
CA TYR A 272 8.28 26.81 -10.46
C TYR A 272 7.44 25.82 -11.29
N TYR A 273 6.57 25.05 -10.64
CA TYR A 273 5.72 24.10 -11.34
C TYR A 273 4.69 24.79 -12.26
N ASN A 274 4.05 25.85 -11.79
CA ASN A 274 3.06 26.61 -12.58
C ASN A 274 3.67 27.39 -13.74
N ASN A 275 4.93 27.82 -13.64
CA ASN A 275 5.63 28.49 -14.74
C ASN A 275 6.07 27.50 -15.81
N PHE A 276 6.62 26.34 -15.42
CA PHE A 276 7.29 25.46 -16.39
C PHE A 276 6.50 24.20 -16.80
N PHE A 277 5.46 23.84 -16.04
CA PHE A 277 4.70 22.61 -16.27
C PHE A 277 3.19 22.83 -16.37
N GLY A 278 2.65 23.92 -15.83
CA GLY A 278 1.20 24.19 -15.84
C GLY A 278 0.55 24.08 -17.23
N GLU A 279 1.17 24.66 -18.26
CA GLU A 279 0.64 24.59 -19.65
C GLU A 279 0.56 23.16 -20.17
N LYS A 280 1.62 22.35 -19.94
CA LYS A 280 1.67 20.94 -20.35
C LYS A 280 0.53 20.13 -19.73
N TYR A 281 0.20 20.42 -18.47
CA TYR A 281 -0.88 19.75 -17.75
C TYR A 281 -2.23 20.47 -17.90
N LYS A 282 -2.29 21.59 -18.64
CA LYS A 282 -3.47 22.44 -18.84
C LYS A 282 -4.15 22.79 -17.52
N THR A 283 -3.33 23.10 -16.52
CA THR A 283 -3.79 23.37 -15.16
C THR A 283 -2.93 24.45 -14.51
N THR A 284 -3.41 24.96 -13.38
CA THR A 284 -2.63 25.80 -12.48
C THR A 284 -2.92 25.32 -11.09
N TRP A 285 -1.88 24.94 -10.37
CA TRP A 285 -1.97 24.40 -9.02
C TRP A 285 -1.95 25.53 -8.01
N SER A 286 -2.65 25.34 -6.91
CA SER A 286 -2.68 26.24 -5.76
C SER A 286 -1.92 25.67 -4.56
N ASN A 287 -1.56 24.38 -4.61
CA ASN A 287 -0.86 23.68 -3.54
C ASN A 287 0.04 22.57 -4.11
N LEU A 288 1.13 22.25 -3.42
CA LEU A 288 2.05 21.17 -3.83
C LEU A 288 1.41 19.77 -3.81
N TYR A 289 0.39 19.52 -2.97
CA TYR A 289 -0.38 18.27 -2.98
C TYR A 289 -1.18 18.04 -4.27
N GLU A 290 -1.46 19.10 -5.03
CA GLU A 290 -2.18 18.99 -6.32
C GLU A 290 -1.23 18.71 -7.49
N VAL A 291 0.07 18.96 -7.30
CA VAL A 291 1.08 18.68 -8.32
C VAL A 291 1.20 17.17 -8.48
N PRO A 292 1.11 16.62 -9.71
CA PRO A 292 1.18 15.19 -9.94
C PRO A 292 2.47 14.59 -9.34
N TYR A 293 2.33 13.57 -8.50
CA TYR A 293 3.47 13.00 -7.77
C TYR A 293 4.65 12.59 -8.65
N GLY A 294 4.39 11.98 -9.81
CA GLY A 294 5.45 11.62 -10.77
C GLY A 294 6.31 12.80 -11.23
N LEU A 295 5.79 14.02 -11.13
CA LEU A 295 6.54 15.25 -11.41
C LEU A 295 7.37 15.72 -10.21
N LEU A 296 6.90 15.50 -8.98
CA LEU A 296 7.61 15.83 -7.74
C LEU A 296 8.86 14.95 -7.54
N VAL A 297 8.79 13.68 -7.95
CA VAL A 297 9.89 12.71 -7.78
C VAL A 297 10.73 12.47 -9.03
N GLN A 298 10.41 13.16 -10.13
CA GLN A 298 11.20 13.01 -11.35
C GLN A 298 12.67 13.28 -11.02
N ARG A 299 13.54 12.29 -11.26
CA ARG A 299 14.97 12.41 -11.00
C ARG A 299 15.54 13.69 -11.63
N ASP A 300 16.41 14.39 -10.91
CA ASP A 300 17.06 15.66 -11.27
C ASP A 300 16.11 16.87 -11.31
N GLU A 301 14.88 16.74 -11.79
CA GLU A 301 13.96 17.87 -11.99
C GLU A 301 12.99 18.13 -10.83
N GLY A 302 12.41 17.07 -10.30
CA GLY A 302 11.42 17.14 -9.24
C GLY A 302 12.03 17.59 -7.93
N ILE A 303 11.27 18.29 -7.10
CA ILE A 303 11.75 18.83 -5.82
C ILE A 303 12.19 17.74 -4.83
N PHE A 304 11.72 16.49 -5.02
CA PHE A 304 12.15 15.31 -4.27
C PHE A 304 13.10 14.42 -5.07
N GLY A 305 13.46 14.77 -6.31
CA GLY A 305 14.16 13.88 -7.24
C GLY A 305 15.67 14.09 -7.35
N GLY A 306 16.25 15.08 -6.67
CA GLY A 306 17.68 15.35 -6.78
C GLY A 306 18.51 14.72 -5.67
N GLN A 307 19.78 15.10 -5.58
CA GLN A 307 20.77 14.41 -4.75
C GLN A 307 20.91 15.04 -3.36
N SER A 308 21.07 14.19 -2.35
CA SER A 308 21.42 14.62 -1.00
C SER A 308 22.94 14.68 -0.84
N SER A 309 23.43 15.62 -0.03
CA SER A 309 24.77 15.52 0.54
C SER A 309 24.82 14.44 1.62
N GLU A 310 26.01 13.89 1.91
CA GLU A 310 26.28 12.72 2.78
C GLU A 310 25.71 12.81 4.22
N SER A 311 25.11 13.93 4.64
CA SER A 311 24.38 14.14 5.90
C SER A 311 23.31 15.22 5.74
N GLY A 312 22.38 15.04 4.80
CA GLY A 312 21.46 16.08 4.33
C GLY A 312 20.64 16.76 5.43
N LEU A 313 20.69 18.11 5.47
CA LEU A 313 19.84 18.98 6.27
C LEU A 313 18.38 18.53 6.14
N LYS A 314 17.67 18.32 7.25
CA LYS A 314 16.23 18.00 7.22
C LYS A 314 15.43 19.20 6.71
N GLU A 315 14.35 18.95 5.96
CA GLU A 315 13.55 20.03 5.39
C GLU A 315 12.89 20.87 6.51
N THR A 316 13.14 22.18 6.51
CA THR A 316 12.65 23.12 7.53
C THR A 316 11.43 23.93 7.08
N ASN A 317 11.05 23.89 5.80
CA ASN A 317 9.78 24.45 5.34
C ASN A 317 8.62 23.47 5.68
N PRO A 318 7.65 23.86 6.51
CA PRO A 318 6.64 22.93 7.02
C PRO A 318 5.74 22.29 5.94
N GLU A 319 5.44 23.02 4.87
CA GLU A 319 4.63 22.52 3.76
C GLU A 319 5.43 21.51 2.91
N VAL A 320 6.69 21.81 2.59
CA VAL A 320 7.55 20.89 1.82
C VAL A 320 7.85 19.62 2.61
N ALA A 321 8.17 19.75 3.90
CA ALA A 321 8.36 18.62 4.81
C ALA A 321 7.09 17.76 4.92
N GLY A 322 5.92 18.40 5.05
CA GLY A 322 4.61 17.75 5.14
C GLY A 322 4.26 16.94 3.89
N VAL A 323 4.44 17.52 2.70
CA VAL A 323 4.23 16.84 1.41
C VAL A 323 5.19 15.64 1.28
N GLY A 324 6.47 15.83 1.61
CA GLY A 324 7.49 14.79 1.55
C GLY A 324 7.18 13.60 2.46
N TYR A 325 6.82 13.86 3.73
CA TYR A 325 6.39 12.84 4.70
C TYR A 325 5.14 12.12 4.21
N SER A 326 4.14 12.88 3.78
CA SER A 326 2.85 12.34 3.33
C SER A 326 3.01 11.43 2.12
N TYR A 327 3.90 11.79 1.20
CA TYR A 327 4.17 10.98 0.01
C TYR A 327 4.79 9.62 0.36
N MET A 328 5.65 9.56 1.39
CA MET A 328 6.21 8.30 1.88
C MET A 328 5.09 7.32 2.24
N TYR A 329 4.10 7.77 3.02
CA TYR A 329 3.06 6.88 3.55
C TYR A 329 1.85 6.69 2.63
N THR A 330 1.56 7.66 1.75
CA THR A 330 0.41 7.59 0.84
C THR A 330 0.74 6.98 -0.52
N ARG A 331 2.03 6.72 -0.82
CA ARG A 331 2.46 6.15 -2.11
C ARG A 331 3.64 5.19 -2.03
N LEU A 332 4.72 5.57 -1.33
CA LEU A 332 6.00 4.86 -1.44
C LEU A 332 6.10 3.65 -0.51
N MET A 333 5.45 3.68 0.64
CA MET A 333 5.45 2.62 1.63
C MET A 333 4.13 1.87 1.60
N SER A 334 4.19 0.60 1.22
CA SER A 334 3.02 -0.27 1.12
C SER A 334 3.16 -1.49 2.02
N VAL A 335 2.04 -1.97 2.56
CA VAL A 335 1.96 -3.24 3.29
C VAL A 335 1.03 -4.17 2.52
N ALA A 336 1.62 -5.00 1.66
CA ALA A 336 0.86 -5.90 0.81
C ALA A 336 0.44 -7.17 1.57
N PRO A 337 -0.84 -7.56 1.54
CA PRO A 337 -1.32 -8.80 2.13
C PRO A 337 -0.92 -9.99 1.26
N GLY A 338 -0.32 -11.02 1.88
CA GLY A 338 -0.05 -12.28 1.21
C GLY A 338 1.00 -13.12 1.92
N ASN A 339 1.13 -14.36 1.46
CA ASN A 339 1.98 -15.37 2.10
C ASN A 339 3.27 -15.64 1.29
N GLU A 340 3.49 -14.91 0.20
CA GLU A 340 4.66 -15.04 -0.65
C GLU A 340 5.72 -14.00 -0.27
N GLU A 341 7.00 -14.39 -0.33
CA GLU A 341 8.11 -13.47 -0.20
C GLU A 341 8.25 -12.57 -1.44
N GLY A 342 8.72 -11.35 -1.23
CA GLY A 342 9.01 -10.45 -2.36
C GLY A 342 7.77 -9.84 -3.01
N LEU A 343 6.62 -9.84 -2.33
CA LEU A 343 5.42 -9.14 -2.80
C LEU A 343 5.71 -7.63 -2.94
N LYS A 344 5.46 -7.11 -4.13
CA LYS A 344 5.64 -5.70 -4.48
C LYS A 344 4.31 -5.08 -4.85
N ASP A 345 4.17 -3.82 -4.50
CA ASP A 345 3.02 -3.00 -4.84
C ASP A 345 3.49 -1.70 -5.51
N GLY A 346 3.89 -1.83 -6.79
CA GLY A 346 4.42 -0.72 -7.57
C GLY A 346 3.42 0.42 -7.78
N ASP A 347 2.12 0.10 -7.74
CA ASP A 347 1.02 1.05 -7.94
C ASP A 347 0.57 1.71 -6.63
N GLY A 348 1.01 1.18 -5.48
CA GLY A 348 0.71 1.75 -4.15
C GLY A 348 -0.75 1.56 -3.75
N VAL A 349 -1.39 0.49 -4.20
CA VAL A 349 -2.78 0.14 -3.83
C VAL A 349 -2.89 -0.05 -2.31
N TYR A 350 -1.91 -0.74 -1.72
CA TYR A 350 -1.75 -1.03 -0.31
C TYR A 350 -0.81 -0.06 0.40
N ALA A 351 -0.68 1.18 -0.10
CA ALA A 351 0.01 2.23 0.62
C ALA A 351 -0.60 2.41 2.02
N VAL A 352 0.22 2.69 3.03
CA VAL A 352 -0.22 2.83 4.44
C VAL A 352 -1.39 3.84 4.56
N GLY A 353 -1.31 4.96 3.85
CA GLY A 353 -2.36 5.97 3.84
C GLY A 353 -3.70 5.49 3.26
N ASN A 354 -3.72 4.44 2.43
CA ASN A 354 -4.97 3.86 1.92
C ASN A 354 -5.64 2.93 2.94
N TYR A 355 -4.87 2.32 3.84
CA TYR A 355 -5.45 1.64 5.02
C TYR A 355 -6.15 2.64 5.93
N MET A 356 -5.52 3.78 6.20
CA MET A 356 -6.07 4.85 7.06
C MET A 356 -7.33 5.52 6.47
N LYS A 357 -7.45 5.56 5.13
CA LYS A 357 -8.67 6.04 4.46
C LYS A 357 -9.78 4.99 4.42
N GLY A 358 -9.47 3.72 4.71
CA GLY A 358 -10.38 2.59 4.54
C GLY A 358 -10.56 2.12 3.10
N ASP A 359 -9.70 2.56 2.16
CA ASP A 359 -9.73 2.14 0.75
C ASP A 359 -9.27 0.66 0.60
N VAL A 360 -8.41 0.22 1.52
CA VAL A 360 -7.98 -1.17 1.70
C VAL A 360 -8.05 -1.55 3.18
N SER A 361 -8.16 -2.85 3.49
CA SER A 361 -8.27 -3.30 4.88
C SER A 361 -7.81 -4.75 5.07
N TYR A 362 -7.31 -5.05 6.28
CA TYR A 362 -7.06 -6.42 6.75
C TYR A 362 -8.30 -7.08 7.36
N ASP A 363 -9.45 -6.41 7.47
CA ASP A 363 -10.67 -6.94 8.11
C ASP A 363 -11.10 -8.29 7.55
N GLY A 364 -11.12 -8.44 6.21
CA GLY A 364 -11.46 -9.70 5.57
C GLY A 364 -10.48 -10.82 5.94
N ASN A 365 -9.18 -10.50 5.96
CA ASN A 365 -8.12 -11.43 6.36
C ASN A 365 -8.25 -11.82 7.84
N ALA A 366 -8.50 -10.84 8.72
CA ALA A 366 -8.65 -11.04 10.16
C ALA A 366 -9.91 -11.84 10.49
N LYS A 367 -11.03 -11.59 9.80
CA LYS A 367 -12.27 -12.37 9.93
C LYS A 367 -12.08 -13.82 9.46
N ALA A 368 -11.35 -14.04 8.37
CA ALA A 368 -11.02 -15.38 7.91
C ALA A 368 -10.11 -16.13 8.90
N ALA A 369 -9.14 -15.44 9.51
CA ALA A 369 -8.20 -16.04 10.45
C ALA A 369 -8.78 -16.25 11.86
N TRP A 370 -9.57 -15.29 12.35
CA TRP A 370 -9.94 -15.16 13.76
C TRP A 370 -11.44 -14.94 13.98
N GLY A 371 -12.28 -15.09 12.95
CA GLY A 371 -13.74 -14.94 13.06
C GLY A 371 -14.40 -15.96 13.98
N SER A 372 -13.73 -17.07 14.29
CA SER A 372 -14.17 -18.03 15.30
C SER A 372 -12.97 -18.79 15.89
N LEU A 373 -12.43 -18.29 17.00
CA LEU A 373 -11.36 -18.94 17.77
C LEU A 373 -11.95 -19.69 18.96
N GLU A 374 -12.14 -21.00 18.77
CA GLU A 374 -12.56 -21.92 19.83
C GLU A 374 -11.49 -22.08 20.92
N PRO A 375 -11.85 -22.53 22.13
CA PRO A 375 -10.89 -22.96 23.14
C PRO A 375 -9.88 -23.96 22.57
N GLY A 376 -8.58 -23.70 22.77
CA GLY A 376 -7.46 -24.50 22.26
C GLY A 376 -7.13 -24.29 20.78
N ALA A 377 -7.91 -23.48 20.04
CA ALA A 377 -7.67 -23.22 18.62
C ALA A 377 -6.61 -22.13 18.40
N ALA A 378 -6.09 -22.08 17.18
CA ALA A 378 -5.23 -20.99 16.72
C ALA A 378 -5.58 -20.57 15.30
N GLY A 379 -5.37 -19.30 14.98
CA GLY A 379 -5.60 -18.74 13.66
C GLY A 379 -4.47 -17.79 13.26
N SER A 380 -4.12 -17.77 11.98
CA SER A 380 -3.04 -16.94 11.45
C SER A 380 -3.58 -16.00 10.38
N LEU A 381 -3.27 -14.71 10.53
CA LEU A 381 -3.52 -13.70 9.51
C LEU A 381 -2.69 -13.99 8.25
N ALA A 382 -3.17 -13.54 7.10
CA ALA A 382 -2.32 -13.38 5.92
C ALA A 382 -1.09 -12.52 6.26
N GLY A 383 0.04 -12.82 5.64
CA GLY A 383 1.29 -12.10 5.91
C GLY A 383 1.22 -10.62 5.54
N MET A 384 2.01 -9.81 6.24
CA MET A 384 2.22 -8.38 6.00
C MET A 384 3.60 -8.19 5.36
N SER A 385 3.63 -7.94 4.06
CA SER A 385 4.87 -7.66 3.33
C SER A 385 5.05 -6.16 3.15
N LEU A 386 6.07 -5.59 3.79
CA LEU A 386 6.43 -4.20 3.56
C LEU A 386 7.14 -4.07 2.22
N PHE A 387 6.73 -3.12 1.40
CA PHE A 387 7.39 -2.76 0.15
C PHE A 387 7.76 -1.29 0.18
N ILE A 388 9.04 -1.01 -0.09
CA ILE A 388 9.57 0.35 -0.28
C ILE A 388 9.70 0.58 -1.78
N ASN A 389 8.87 1.47 -2.32
CA ASN A 389 8.79 1.70 -3.75
C ASN A 389 10.13 2.19 -4.33
N GLY A 390 10.47 1.74 -5.54
CA GLY A 390 11.71 2.11 -6.24
C GLY A 390 11.83 3.61 -6.57
N GLU A 391 10.76 4.38 -6.42
CA GLU A 391 10.77 5.85 -6.52
C GLU A 391 11.35 6.54 -5.28
N THR A 392 11.54 5.85 -4.15
CA THR A 392 12.34 6.41 -3.04
C THR A 392 13.76 6.68 -3.52
N ASN A 393 14.34 7.79 -3.07
CA ASN A 393 15.64 8.27 -3.53
C ASN A 393 16.36 9.01 -2.39
N ASP A 394 17.41 9.77 -2.72
CA ASP A 394 18.25 10.46 -1.75
C ASP A 394 17.50 11.46 -0.85
N PHE A 395 16.33 11.98 -1.29
CA PHE A 395 15.45 12.80 -0.44
C PHE A 395 14.99 12.06 0.82
N TYR A 396 14.79 10.75 0.71
CA TYR A 396 14.37 9.86 1.80
C TYR A 396 15.55 9.19 2.51
N GLN A 397 16.79 9.46 2.11
CA GLN A 397 17.97 8.84 2.71
C GLN A 397 18.03 9.15 4.21
N ASN A 398 18.34 8.14 5.03
CA ASN A 398 18.41 8.25 6.49
C ASN A 398 17.14 8.84 7.12
N THR A 399 15.97 8.57 6.53
CA THR A 399 14.68 8.92 7.11
C THR A 399 14.14 7.72 7.89
N ALA A 400 13.97 7.90 9.20
CA ALA A 400 13.38 6.89 10.07
C ALA A 400 11.91 6.70 9.70
N TRP A 401 11.52 5.44 9.55
CA TRP A 401 10.16 5.05 9.20
C TRP A 401 9.64 3.98 10.16
N GLY A 402 8.33 3.80 10.15
CA GLY A 402 7.65 2.74 10.88
C GLY A 402 6.18 2.67 10.49
N ILE A 403 5.47 1.72 11.09
CA ILE A 403 4.01 1.60 11.01
C ILE A 403 3.45 1.22 12.38
N GLU A 404 2.19 1.51 12.58
CA GLU A 404 1.41 1.10 13.75
C GLU A 404 0.44 -0.01 13.38
N VAL A 405 0.34 -1.03 14.22
CA VAL A 405 -0.53 -2.20 13.98
C VAL A 405 -1.26 -2.58 15.26
N GLY A 406 -2.57 -2.73 15.18
CA GLY A 406 -3.39 -3.15 16.32
C GLY A 406 -4.68 -3.86 15.90
N PHE A 407 -5.30 -4.60 16.81
CA PHE A 407 -6.59 -5.25 16.57
C PHE A 407 -7.29 -5.66 17.87
N ARG A 408 -8.58 -6.00 17.77
CA ARG A 408 -9.39 -6.49 18.88
C ARG A 408 -10.12 -7.79 18.55
N LEU A 409 -10.20 -8.68 19.52
CA LEU A 409 -11.14 -9.81 19.56
C LEU A 409 -12.19 -9.58 20.66
N LYS A 410 -13.38 -10.16 20.50
CA LYS A 410 -14.48 -10.13 21.47
C LYS A 410 -14.89 -11.55 21.84
N GLU A 411 -15.18 -11.77 23.12
CA GLU A 411 -15.73 -13.03 23.60
C GLU A 411 -17.08 -13.28 22.93
N VAL A 412 -17.29 -14.50 22.45
CA VAL A 412 -18.58 -14.97 21.95
C VAL A 412 -19.31 -15.61 23.13
N PRO A 413 -20.42 -15.03 23.61
CA PRO A 413 -21.17 -15.59 24.73
C PRO A 413 -21.58 -17.04 24.43
N LYS A 414 -21.43 -17.92 25.43
CA LYS A 414 -22.03 -19.24 25.33
C LYS A 414 -23.55 -19.08 25.21
N PRO A 415 -24.21 -19.80 24.29
CA PRO A 415 -25.66 -19.90 24.30
C PRO A 415 -26.13 -20.33 25.70
N PRO A 416 -27.28 -19.86 26.19
CA PRO A 416 -27.84 -20.34 27.45
C PRO A 416 -27.91 -21.88 27.41
N GLU A 417 -27.44 -22.56 28.45
CA GLU A 417 -27.69 -24.00 28.57
C GLU A 417 -29.21 -24.20 28.53
N GLU A 418 -29.69 -25.04 27.59
CA GLU A 418 -31.09 -25.45 27.60
C GLU A 418 -31.41 -26.04 28.98
N PRO A 419 -32.54 -25.65 29.60
CA PRO A 419 -32.91 -26.20 30.90
C PRO A 419 -32.94 -27.73 30.79
N LYS A 420 -32.12 -28.39 31.62
CA LYS A 420 -32.17 -29.85 31.74
C LYS A 420 -33.60 -30.23 32.09
N ASP A 421 -34.26 -30.97 31.21
CA ASP A 421 -35.58 -31.52 31.48
C ASP A 421 -35.48 -32.34 32.78
N PRO A 422 -36.30 -32.06 33.81
CA PRO A 422 -36.16 -32.70 35.12
C PRO A 422 -36.55 -34.19 35.16
N ASP A 423 -36.79 -34.84 34.03
CA ASP A 423 -37.22 -36.24 33.94
C ASP A 423 -36.30 -37.07 33.03
N ASP A 424 -35.05 -37.28 33.43
CA ASP A 424 -34.30 -38.47 33.02
C ASP A 424 -34.16 -39.40 34.24
N PRO A 425 -35.03 -40.41 34.40
CA PRO A 425 -34.97 -41.29 35.55
C PRO A 425 -33.69 -42.14 35.49
N GLU A 426 -32.82 -41.92 36.48
CA GLU A 426 -31.68 -42.79 36.80
C GLU A 426 -32.07 -44.27 36.72
N THR A 427 -31.51 -45.00 35.76
CA THR A 427 -31.64 -46.46 35.69
C THR A 427 -30.87 -47.13 36.84
N PRO A 428 -31.52 -47.98 37.68
CA PRO A 428 -30.81 -48.83 38.64
C PRO A 428 -30.25 -50.13 37.98
N PRO A 429 -29.33 -50.85 38.62
CA PRO A 429 -28.49 -51.87 37.98
C PRO A 429 -29.11 -53.28 37.84
N THR A 430 -28.74 -53.91 36.71
CA THR A 430 -28.71 -55.34 36.25
C THR A 430 -29.24 -56.49 37.13
N THR A 431 -30.09 -57.38 36.59
CA THR A 431 -29.80 -58.81 36.18
C THR A 431 -31.05 -59.59 35.65
N PRO A 432 -30.91 -60.71 34.89
CA PRO A 432 -31.90 -61.30 33.93
C PRO A 432 -32.48 -62.68 34.39
N PRO A 433 -33.07 -63.56 33.54
CA PRO A 433 -33.91 -63.46 32.33
C PRO A 433 -35.30 -64.14 32.49
N GLY A 434 -36.29 -63.83 31.65
CA GLY A 434 -37.59 -64.52 31.67
C GLY A 434 -38.36 -64.37 30.36
N GLY A 435 -38.68 -65.48 29.72
CA GLY A 435 -39.14 -65.56 28.35
C GLY A 435 -40.66 -65.54 28.14
N GLY A 436 -41.01 -65.37 26.86
CA GLY A 436 -42.18 -65.97 26.22
C GLY A 436 -43.52 -65.25 26.37
N GLY A 437 -44.25 -65.12 25.26
CA GLY A 437 -45.71 -65.01 25.30
C GLY A 437 -46.31 -64.05 24.28
N ASN A 438 -46.92 -64.62 23.25
CA ASN A 438 -47.72 -63.98 22.22
C ASN A 438 -49.21 -63.92 22.65
N GLY A 439 -49.96 -62.95 22.11
CA GLY A 439 -51.43 -62.85 22.19
C GLY A 439 -51.94 -61.94 23.32
N GLY A 440 -52.92 -61.06 23.15
CA GLY A 440 -53.91 -60.83 22.10
C GLY A 440 -55.16 -60.25 22.77
N GLY A 441 -55.73 -59.18 22.19
CA GLY A 441 -57.15 -58.84 22.34
C GLY A 441 -57.59 -57.95 23.51
N GLY A 442 -58.20 -56.80 23.15
CA GLY A 442 -59.52 -56.44 23.71
C GLY A 442 -59.62 -55.21 24.62
N GLY A 443 -60.11 -54.10 24.05
CA GLY A 443 -61.29 -53.43 24.61
C GLY A 443 -61.09 -52.21 25.53
N GLY A 444 -61.43 -51.04 24.99
CA GLY A 444 -62.47 -50.21 25.62
C GLY A 444 -62.06 -49.00 26.45
N GLY A 445 -62.11 -47.82 25.81
CA GLY A 445 -62.91 -46.70 26.31
C GLY A 445 -62.27 -45.71 27.29
N GLY A 446 -62.33 -44.43 26.93
CA GLY A 446 -62.21 -43.33 27.89
C GLY A 446 -61.50 -42.09 27.34
N GLY A 447 -62.20 -41.31 26.50
CA GLY A 447 -61.72 -40.01 26.06
C GLY A 447 -61.86 -38.91 27.13
N ARG A 448 -60.86 -38.03 27.20
CA ARG A 448 -60.94 -36.55 27.20
C ARG A 448 -59.67 -35.94 27.80
N THR A 449 -58.83 -35.37 26.93
CA THR A 449 -58.14 -34.10 27.20
C THR A 449 -58.88 -33.02 26.41
N PRO A 450 -58.88 -31.77 26.89
CA PRO A 450 -57.97 -30.82 26.26
C PRO A 450 -57.11 -30.04 27.26
N ARG A 451 -55.85 -29.95 26.86
CA ARG A 451 -54.80 -29.08 27.35
C ARG A 451 -55.15 -27.64 26.99
N THR A 452 -55.04 -26.72 27.94
CA THR A 452 -55.14 -25.28 27.71
C THR A 452 -53.97 -24.84 26.81
N THR A 453 -54.25 -24.35 25.61
CA THR A 453 -53.29 -23.63 24.76
C THR A 453 -53.49 -22.14 24.97
N THR A 454 -52.45 -21.43 25.41
CA THR A 454 -52.41 -19.97 25.36
C THR A 454 -51.92 -19.58 23.96
N THR A 455 -52.79 -18.99 23.16
CA THR A 455 -52.38 -18.32 21.91
C THR A 455 -51.72 -16.99 22.29
N ILE A 456 -50.47 -16.78 21.83
CA ILE A 456 -49.83 -15.46 21.86
C ILE A 456 -50.09 -14.85 20.49
N ASP A 457 -50.98 -13.85 20.42
CA ASP A 457 -51.16 -13.06 19.21
C ASP A 457 -49.94 -12.14 19.04
N THR A 458 -49.08 -12.44 18.07
CA THR A 458 -48.09 -11.46 17.57
C THR A 458 -48.81 -10.45 16.68
N PRO A 459 -48.75 -9.13 16.95
CA PRO A 459 -49.32 -8.15 16.04
C PRO A 459 -48.55 -8.16 14.72
N GLU A 460 -49.28 -8.33 13.60
CA GLU A 460 -48.72 -8.21 12.26
C GLU A 460 -48.22 -6.77 12.04
N VAL A 461 -46.91 -6.65 11.79
CA VAL A 461 -46.30 -5.41 11.32
C VAL A 461 -46.67 -5.25 9.84
N PRO A 462 -47.25 -4.12 9.39
CA PRO A 462 -47.51 -3.91 7.97
C PRO A 462 -46.19 -3.91 7.20
N LEU A 463 -46.01 -4.86 6.28
CA LEU A 463 -44.97 -4.75 5.26
C LEU A 463 -45.30 -3.53 4.39
N ALA A 464 -44.31 -2.66 4.19
CA ALA A 464 -44.42 -1.62 3.17
C ALA A 464 -44.54 -2.27 1.79
N ASP A 465 -45.50 -1.79 0.99
CA ASP A 465 -45.68 -2.21 -0.40
C ASP A 465 -44.42 -1.87 -1.21
N LEU A 466 -43.73 -2.91 -1.70
CA LEU A 466 -42.71 -2.74 -2.73
C LEU A 466 -43.43 -2.35 -4.03
N PRO A 467 -42.92 -1.36 -4.79
CA PRO A 467 -43.51 -1.01 -6.07
C PRO A 467 -43.50 -2.23 -7.00
N ALA A 468 -44.68 -2.51 -7.57
CA ALA A 468 -44.86 -3.52 -8.58
C ALA A 468 -44.21 -3.07 -9.90
N GLU A 469 -43.39 -3.98 -10.42
CA GLU A 469 -42.73 -3.99 -11.73
C GLU A 469 -41.35 -3.31 -11.83
N PRO A 470 -40.31 -4.05 -12.28
CA PRO A 470 -39.06 -3.43 -12.68
C PRO A 470 -39.27 -2.68 -13.99
N VAL A 471 -39.04 -1.37 -13.98
CA VAL A 471 -38.81 -0.63 -15.22
C VAL A 471 -37.47 -1.14 -15.77
N THR A 472 -37.51 -2.07 -16.72
CA THR A 472 -36.36 -2.33 -17.60
C THR A 472 -36.26 -1.17 -18.57
N GLU A 473 -35.57 -0.09 -18.19
CA GLU A 473 -34.93 0.77 -19.17
C GLU A 473 -33.81 -0.08 -19.82
N LEU A 474 -34.07 -0.50 -21.05
CA LEU A 474 -33.05 -0.95 -21.97
C LEU A 474 -32.08 0.22 -22.18
N ILE A 475 -30.93 0.17 -21.51
CA ILE A 475 -29.77 0.94 -21.94
C ILE A 475 -29.37 0.32 -23.28
N GLU A 476 -29.57 1.04 -24.38
CA GLU A 476 -28.94 0.67 -25.64
C GLU A 476 -27.42 0.68 -25.42
N GLU A 477 -26.77 -0.47 -25.60
CA GLU A 477 -25.32 -0.55 -25.64
C GLU A 477 -24.85 0.23 -26.87
N GLU A 478 -24.38 1.45 -26.66
CA GLU A 478 -23.67 2.20 -27.70
C GLU A 478 -22.33 1.48 -27.93
N ASP A 479 -22.16 0.87 -29.11
CA ASP A 479 -20.94 0.20 -29.56
C ASP A 479 -19.75 1.18 -29.50
N VAL A 480 -19.05 1.20 -28.37
CA VAL A 480 -17.76 1.89 -28.24
C VAL A 480 -16.77 1.13 -29.12
N PRO A 481 -16.17 1.74 -30.15
CA PRO A 481 -15.17 1.06 -30.98
C PRO A 481 -13.95 0.74 -30.10
N LEU A 482 -13.81 -0.53 -29.73
CA LEU A 482 -12.63 -1.08 -29.07
C LEU A 482 -11.42 -0.83 -29.97
N ALA A 483 -10.58 0.13 -29.58
CA ALA A 483 -9.24 0.26 -30.14
C ALA A 483 -8.50 -1.06 -29.90
N ALA A 484 -7.94 -1.61 -30.97
CA ALA A 484 -7.22 -2.88 -30.92
C ALA A 484 -6.04 -2.78 -29.93
N LEU A 485 -6.04 -3.67 -28.93
CA LEU A 485 -4.92 -3.82 -28.00
C LEU A 485 -3.62 -4.14 -28.77
N PRO A 486 -2.49 -3.49 -28.45
CA PRO A 486 -1.20 -3.83 -29.05
C PRO A 486 -0.82 -5.27 -28.68
N LYS A 487 -0.49 -6.08 -29.69
CA LYS A 487 0.03 -7.44 -29.52
C LYS A 487 1.42 -7.41 -28.89
N THR A 488 1.53 -7.56 -27.57
CA THR A 488 2.78 -7.99 -26.94
C THR A 488 2.82 -9.51 -26.90
N GLY A 489 3.49 -10.10 -27.89
CA GLY A 489 3.86 -11.50 -27.85
C GLY A 489 5.00 -11.74 -26.86
N ASP A 490 4.74 -12.50 -25.82
CA ASP A 490 5.72 -13.44 -25.27
C ASP A 490 5.01 -14.77 -24.95
N SER A 491 5.10 -15.72 -25.88
CA SER A 491 4.35 -16.98 -25.87
C SER A 491 5.00 -18.06 -25.00
N ARG A 492 5.55 -17.69 -23.83
CA ARG A 492 6.14 -18.65 -22.87
C ARG A 492 5.36 -18.81 -21.56
N HIS A 493 4.31 -18.03 -21.33
CA HIS A 493 3.50 -18.15 -20.10
C HIS A 493 2.02 -18.53 -20.31
N SER A 494 1.54 -18.66 -21.55
CA SER A 494 0.12 -19.04 -21.80
C SER A 494 -0.21 -20.49 -21.42
N GLY A 495 0.78 -21.39 -21.34
CA GLY A 495 0.56 -22.78 -20.91
C GLY A 495 0.46 -22.96 -19.39
N MET A 496 0.95 -21.99 -18.61
CA MET A 496 0.98 -22.05 -17.13
C MET A 496 -0.31 -21.50 -16.52
N LEU A 497 -0.94 -20.50 -17.16
CA LEU A 497 -2.21 -19.90 -16.70
C LEU A 497 -3.40 -20.86 -16.82
N LEU A 498 -3.39 -21.79 -17.78
CA LEU A 498 -4.44 -22.81 -17.95
C LEU A 498 -4.29 -23.99 -16.97
N MET A 499 -3.10 -24.23 -16.39
CA MET A 499 -2.90 -25.27 -15.36
C MET A 499 -3.31 -24.81 -13.95
N MET A 500 -3.35 -23.51 -13.67
CA MET A 500 -3.74 -22.97 -12.37
C MET A 500 -5.25 -23.06 -12.08
N PHE A 501 -6.12 -23.13 -13.10
CA PHE A 501 -7.56 -23.36 -12.92
C PHE A 501 -7.95 -24.85 -12.89
N GLY A 502 -7.01 -25.78 -13.15
CA GLY A 502 -7.28 -27.22 -13.26
C GLY A 502 -7.02 -28.05 -11.99
N MET A 503 -6.30 -27.53 -10.99
CA MET A 503 -5.82 -28.33 -9.85
C MET A 503 -6.55 -28.09 -8.51
N ALA A 504 -7.65 -27.33 -8.50
CA ALA A 504 -8.52 -27.23 -7.32
C ALA A 504 -9.66 -28.27 -7.30
N GLY A 505 -9.89 -29.02 -8.40
CA GLY A 505 -11.08 -29.87 -8.57
C GLY A 505 -10.89 -31.40 -8.54
N ILE A 506 -9.65 -31.93 -8.59
CA ILE A 506 -9.42 -33.38 -8.80
C ILE A 506 -8.80 -34.08 -7.56
N GLY A 507 -8.24 -33.33 -6.61
CA GLY A 507 -7.58 -33.89 -5.42
C GLY A 507 -8.51 -34.49 -4.35
N MET A 508 -9.83 -34.23 -4.40
CA MET A 508 -10.78 -34.77 -3.40
C MET A 508 -11.52 -36.05 -3.85
N ILE A 509 -11.42 -36.49 -5.10
CA ILE A 509 -12.12 -37.70 -5.59
C ILE A 509 -11.26 -38.96 -5.49
N LEU A 510 -9.92 -38.87 -5.42
CA LEU A 510 -9.05 -40.05 -5.34
C LEU A 510 -8.77 -40.55 -3.91
N SER A 511 -9.05 -39.74 -2.88
CA SER A 511 -8.86 -40.12 -1.47
C SER A 511 -9.98 -41.02 -0.93
N ALA A 512 -11.13 -41.11 -1.62
CA ALA A 512 -12.26 -41.94 -1.21
C ALA A 512 -12.25 -43.37 -1.79
N ALA A 513 -11.37 -43.67 -2.76
CA ALA A 513 -11.28 -44.99 -3.40
C ALA A 513 -10.12 -45.88 -2.87
N GLY A 514 -9.17 -45.30 -2.12
CA GLY A 514 -7.95 -45.99 -1.66
C GLY A 514 -8.04 -46.78 -0.35
N LEU A 515 -9.11 -46.62 0.44
CA LEU A 515 -9.21 -47.21 1.79
C LEU A 515 -10.02 -48.52 1.88
N ARG A 516 -10.31 -49.19 0.76
CA ARG A 516 -11.12 -50.42 0.76
C ARG A 516 -10.47 -51.71 0.27
N ARG A 517 -9.17 -51.75 -0.07
CA ARG A 517 -8.49 -53.02 -0.37
C ARG A 517 -7.03 -53.02 0.05
N ARG A 518 -6.74 -53.66 1.19
CA ARG A 518 -5.67 -54.66 1.41
C ARG A 518 -5.49 -54.92 2.91
N LYS A 519 -6.41 -55.70 3.47
CA LYS A 519 -6.02 -56.81 4.35
C LYS A 519 -6.08 -58.03 3.45
N GLU A 520 -4.94 -58.59 3.08
CA GLU A 520 -4.71 -60.03 2.88
C GLU A 520 -3.27 -60.27 2.37
N ASP A 521 -2.66 -61.26 3.02
CA ASP A 521 -1.47 -62.06 2.68
C ASP A 521 -0.09 -61.42 2.98
N LYS A 522 0.66 -61.84 4.03
CA LYS A 522 1.43 -63.10 4.24
C LYS A 522 2.28 -63.41 2.99
N GLU A 523 3.61 -63.41 3.03
CA GLU A 523 4.60 -64.01 3.94
C GLU A 523 5.85 -63.13 4.10
#